data_AF-A0A368FKU9-F1
#
_entry.id   AF-A0A368FKU9-F1
#
_cell.length_a   1.000
_cell.length_b   1.000
_cell.length_c   1.000
_cell.angle_alpha   90.00
_cell.angle_beta   90.00
_cell.angle_gamma   90.00
#
_symmetry.space_group_name_H-M   'P 1'
#
loop_
_entity.id
_entity.type
_entity.pdbx_description
1 polymer ?
#
loop_
_entity_poly.entity_id
_entity_poly.type
_entity_poly.pdbx_seq_one_letter_code
_entity_poly.pdbx_strand_id
1 'polypeptide(L)'
;MDTSRQSFILVVNLRSTMAYDLHLLIGQMPVWINDINKAAPNLLDNFIVTTYLQYKNSYYMKSEIFSTSAELLEYLNGLVISAGDADQPTVAAINSAQSFSSAMHPASVVYVFADTPDSNGGSYNPKLSSNSVEMRTIQRMLAWRNKLVLLLSETDDAPMDYSGDSYDVFRRVVAATHGDLIVCEKTNVANIIDQLLPYYYQMENMAALYGVNPEQEVVLNIEADYPSQVVYILITSENAAVPGVLDQNGIQPRAETSGKYFKLIRTTVDATSEISVTSKKSSSVNVRVWINSAFTVFLASNPDPTVDVGSAVSTSELSSYTTAYIAGFTSVSQIKLVTYDTKAQSAPQVLNGNMTRGAECTYPYIFPAPQKSCAPGPFVQQLTFTSGEITPIRLVPGFCAQPG
;
A
#
# COMPACT_ATOMS: atom_id res chain seq x y z
N MET A 1 -8.89 18.71 3.51
CA MET A 1 -7.86 17.69 3.74
C MET A 1 -6.58 18.17 3.08
N ASP A 2 -5.49 18.31 3.83
CA ASP A 2 -4.19 18.70 3.27
C ASP A 2 -3.43 17.45 2.84
N THR A 3 -3.02 17.39 1.57
CA THR A 3 -2.21 16.31 1.00
C THR A 3 -0.88 16.81 0.45
N SER A 4 -0.53 18.07 0.74
CA SER A 4 0.74 18.66 0.33
C SER A 4 1.92 18.15 1.16
N ARG A 5 1.64 17.60 2.35
CA ARG A 5 2.61 17.02 3.27
C ARG A 5 2.28 15.57 3.60
N GLN A 6 3.29 14.83 4.04
CA GLN A 6 3.22 13.44 4.48
C GLN A 6 3.96 13.25 5.80
N SER A 7 3.53 12.27 6.56
CA SER A 7 4.27 11.73 7.70
C SER A 7 5.19 10.61 7.22
N PHE A 8 6.41 10.56 7.72
CA PHE A 8 7.26 9.38 7.59
C PHE A 8 6.91 8.42 8.72
N ILE A 9 6.24 7.30 8.42
CA ILE A 9 5.75 6.37 9.44
C ILE A 9 6.58 5.09 9.39
N LEU A 10 7.22 4.76 10.51
CA LEU A 10 8.11 3.62 10.65
C LEU A 10 7.60 2.68 11.75
N VAL A 11 7.51 1.39 11.45
CA VAL A 11 7.11 0.34 12.38
C VAL A 11 8.22 -0.70 12.45
N VAL A 12 8.77 -0.95 13.65
CA VAL A 12 9.98 -1.78 13.81
C VAL A 12 9.79 -2.82 14.91
N ASN A 13 10.02 -4.07 14.55
CA ASN A 13 10.13 -5.18 15.47
C ASN A 13 11.46 -5.12 16.25
N LEU A 14 11.43 -5.21 17.58
CA LEU A 14 12.62 -5.18 18.44
C LEU A 14 13.14 -6.56 18.85
N ARG A 15 12.66 -7.64 18.21
CA ARG A 15 13.19 -8.99 18.43
C ARG A 15 14.69 -9.02 18.11
N SER A 16 15.46 -9.78 18.88
CA SER A 16 16.92 -9.86 18.73
C SER A 16 17.39 -10.26 17.34
N THR A 17 16.57 -10.98 16.57
CA THR A 17 16.86 -11.38 15.19
C THR A 17 16.80 -10.21 14.19
N MET A 18 16.18 -9.08 14.57
CA MET A 18 16.14 -7.82 13.82
C MET A 18 17.37 -6.93 14.03
N ALA A 19 18.31 -7.31 14.89
CA ALA A 19 19.47 -6.49 15.26
C ALA A 19 20.24 -5.95 14.04
N TYR A 20 20.51 -6.84 13.08
CA TYR A 20 21.23 -6.52 11.87
C TYR A 20 20.44 -5.55 10.98
N ASP A 21 19.16 -5.83 10.78
CA ASP A 21 18.29 -5.01 9.92
C ASP A 21 18.10 -3.62 10.50
N LEU A 22 17.93 -3.51 11.82
CA LEU A 22 17.83 -2.23 12.53
C LEU A 22 19.13 -1.42 12.40
N HIS A 23 20.29 -2.07 12.50
CA HIS A 23 21.56 -1.40 12.30
C HIS A 23 21.69 -0.81 10.88
N LEU A 24 21.32 -1.58 9.85
CA LEU A 24 21.30 -1.12 8.46
C LEU A 24 20.31 0.03 8.26
N LEU A 25 19.09 -0.12 8.78
CA LEU A 25 18.05 0.89 8.74
C LEU A 25 18.54 2.23 9.33
N ILE A 26 19.14 2.20 10.51
CA ILE A 26 19.67 3.41 11.17
C ILE A 26 20.78 4.05 10.32
N GLY A 27 21.70 3.24 9.78
CA GLY A 27 22.82 3.72 8.99
C GLY A 27 22.41 4.39 7.67
N GLN A 28 21.35 3.90 7.02
CA GLN A 28 20.93 4.34 5.69
C GLN A 28 19.81 5.39 5.70
N MET A 29 19.07 5.50 6.79
CA MET A 29 17.96 6.44 6.94
C MET A 29 18.29 7.92 6.60
N PRO A 30 19.47 8.47 6.93
CA PRO A 30 19.82 9.83 6.50
C PRO A 30 19.83 10.00 4.98
N VAL A 31 20.37 9.01 4.25
CA VAL A 31 20.43 9.03 2.78
C VAL A 31 19.02 8.89 2.21
N TRP A 32 18.26 7.93 2.72
CA TRP A 32 16.89 7.68 2.28
C TRP A 32 15.98 8.91 2.43
N ILE A 33 15.97 9.55 3.61
CA ILE A 33 15.17 10.76 3.85
C ILE A 33 15.64 11.91 2.94
N ASN A 34 16.96 12.06 2.75
CA ASN A 34 17.51 13.08 1.87
C ASN A 34 17.10 12.87 0.41
N ASP A 35 17.03 11.64 -0.07
CA ASP A 35 16.62 11.35 -1.45
C ASP A 35 15.12 11.60 -1.67
N ILE A 36 14.26 11.29 -0.69
CA ILE A 36 12.86 11.73 -0.71
C ILE A 36 12.77 13.26 -0.78
N ASN A 37 13.53 13.97 0.06
CA ASN A 37 13.52 15.44 0.10
C ASN A 37 14.06 16.09 -1.18
N LYS A 38 15.02 15.46 -1.87
CA LYS A 38 15.48 15.93 -3.18
C LYS A 38 14.40 15.75 -4.25
N ALA A 39 13.69 14.62 -4.21
CA ALA A 39 12.66 14.30 -5.18
C ALA A 39 11.37 15.11 -4.95
N ALA A 40 11.00 15.33 -3.69
CA ALA A 40 9.82 16.09 -3.27
C ALA A 40 10.16 16.99 -2.06
N PRO A 41 10.69 18.20 -2.29
CA PRO A 41 11.07 19.12 -1.21
C PRO A 41 9.90 19.50 -0.31
N ASN A 42 10.13 19.53 1.00
CA ASN A 42 9.14 19.86 2.05
C ASN A 42 7.94 18.90 2.13
N LEU A 43 8.05 17.70 1.56
CA LEU A 43 7.00 16.69 1.64
C LEU A 43 6.85 16.14 3.06
N LEU A 44 7.97 15.79 3.72
CA LEU A 44 7.95 15.18 5.04
C LEU A 44 7.83 16.25 6.13
N ASP A 45 6.76 16.19 6.92
CA ASP A 45 6.47 17.16 7.99
C ASP A 45 6.83 16.66 9.38
N ASN A 46 6.62 15.37 9.63
CA ASN A 46 6.90 14.72 10.90
C ASN A 46 7.24 13.25 10.69
N PHE A 47 7.83 12.66 11.74
CA PHE A 47 8.28 11.28 11.75
C PHE A 47 7.59 10.55 12.89
N ILE A 48 6.89 9.46 12.59
CA ILE A 48 6.16 8.65 13.57
C ILE A 48 6.84 7.29 13.63
N VAL A 49 7.26 6.85 14.81
CA VAL A 49 7.86 5.53 15.01
C VAL A 49 6.99 4.72 15.94
N THR A 50 6.67 3.49 15.56
CA THR A 50 6.10 2.49 16.47
C THR A 50 7.06 1.31 16.61
N THR A 51 7.54 1.06 17.81
CA THR A 51 8.37 -0.11 18.12
C THR A 51 7.57 -1.12 18.93
N TYR A 52 7.84 -2.41 18.71
CA TYR A 52 7.09 -3.47 19.37
C TYR A 52 7.93 -4.72 19.64
N LEU A 53 7.57 -5.44 20.71
CA LEU A 53 8.15 -6.71 21.11
C LEU A 53 7.15 -7.47 22.00
N GLN A 54 6.95 -8.74 21.72
CA GLN A 54 6.22 -9.67 22.55
C GLN A 54 7.16 -10.79 23.02
N TYR A 55 7.15 -11.06 24.32
CA TYR A 55 7.87 -12.19 24.92
C TYR A 55 7.02 -12.82 26.02
N LYS A 56 6.52 -14.03 25.77
CA LYS A 56 5.59 -14.74 26.65
C LYS A 56 4.38 -13.86 26.98
N ASN A 57 4.16 -13.57 28.27
CA ASN A 57 3.06 -12.74 28.76
C ASN A 57 3.40 -11.24 28.81
N SER A 58 4.61 -10.84 28.40
CA SER A 58 5.02 -9.45 28.36
C SER A 58 4.87 -8.89 26.95
N TYR A 59 4.20 -7.75 26.86
CA TYR A 59 3.95 -7.05 25.60
C TYR A 59 4.43 -5.62 25.71
N TYR A 60 5.28 -5.22 24.77
CA TYR A 60 5.79 -3.86 24.62
C TYR A 60 5.37 -3.34 23.26
N MET A 61 4.74 -2.17 23.24
CA MET A 61 4.45 -1.41 22.04
C MET A 61 4.47 0.06 22.39
N LYS A 62 5.26 0.84 21.66
CA LYS A 62 5.44 2.26 21.94
C LYS A 62 5.45 3.05 20.64
N SER A 63 4.64 4.11 20.59
CA SER A 63 4.59 5.06 19.48
C SER A 63 5.15 6.41 19.94
N GLU A 64 6.01 7.02 19.13
CA GLU A 64 6.65 8.32 19.37
C GLU A 64 6.62 9.17 18.09
N ILE A 65 6.70 10.49 18.24
CA ILE A 65 6.67 11.45 17.13
C ILE A 65 7.81 12.44 17.27
N PHE A 66 8.45 12.71 16.14
CA PHE A 66 9.58 13.61 16.03
C PHE A 66 9.30 14.66 14.97
N SER A 67 9.76 15.88 15.21
CA SER A 67 9.61 16.98 14.24
C SER A 67 10.76 17.00 13.23
N THR A 68 11.87 16.33 13.56
CA THR A 68 13.06 16.27 12.69
C THR A 68 13.58 14.85 12.53
N SER A 69 14.27 14.60 11.42
CA SER A 69 14.93 13.32 11.18
C SER A 69 16.11 13.07 12.13
N ALA A 70 16.71 14.12 12.71
CA ALA A 70 17.79 13.99 13.67
C ALA A 70 17.30 13.41 15.01
N GLU A 71 16.18 13.92 15.53
CA GLU A 71 15.51 13.41 16.74
C GLU A 71 15.08 11.94 16.55
N LEU A 72 14.52 11.63 15.36
CA LEU A 72 14.21 10.26 14.96
C LEU A 72 15.45 9.35 15.06
N LEU A 73 16.57 9.76 14.46
CA LEU A 73 17.80 8.96 14.47
C LEU A 73 18.34 8.79 15.89
N GLU A 74 18.30 9.82 16.73
CA GLU A 74 18.69 9.71 18.14
C GLU A 74 17.84 8.67 18.88
N TYR A 75 16.52 8.71 18.70
CA TYR A 75 15.61 7.71 19.27
C TYR A 75 15.94 6.29 18.80
N LEU A 76 16.16 6.10 17.49
CA LEU A 76 16.46 4.78 16.93
C LEU A 76 17.80 4.22 17.44
N ASN A 77 18.82 5.08 17.61
CA ASN A 77 20.10 4.68 18.20
C ASN A 77 19.97 4.26 19.68
N GLY A 78 18.95 4.75 20.38
CA GLY A 78 18.66 4.38 21.77
C GLY A 78 17.80 3.12 21.93
N LEU A 79 17.38 2.47 20.84
CA LEU A 79 16.51 1.30 20.91
C LEU A 79 17.24 0.08 21.48
N VAL A 80 16.54 -0.64 22.37
CA VAL A 80 17.01 -1.88 22.96
C VAL A 80 16.29 -3.05 22.31
N ILE A 81 17.06 -3.95 21.69
CA ILE A 81 16.58 -5.22 21.17
C ILE A 81 16.62 -6.30 22.25
N SER A 82 15.71 -7.26 22.20
CA SER A 82 15.65 -8.34 23.18
C SER A 82 15.10 -9.64 22.56
N ALA A 83 15.28 -10.76 23.26
CA ALA A 83 14.60 -12.00 22.90
C ALA A 83 13.08 -11.78 22.86
N GLY A 84 12.44 -12.39 21.87
CA GLY A 84 11.01 -12.31 21.62
C GLY A 84 10.44 -13.64 21.13
N ASP A 85 9.13 -13.79 21.24
CA ASP A 85 8.39 -14.94 20.72
C ASP A 85 8.59 -15.10 19.21
N ALA A 86 8.32 -16.31 18.69
CA ALA A 86 8.49 -16.63 17.27
C ALA A 86 7.55 -15.82 16.37
N ASP A 87 6.35 -15.52 16.87
CA ASP A 87 5.38 -14.65 16.21
C ASP A 87 5.31 -13.32 16.96
N GLN A 88 5.18 -12.22 16.21
CA GLN A 88 5.13 -10.88 16.77
C GLN A 88 3.87 -10.14 16.32
N PRO A 89 3.33 -9.21 17.14
CA PRO A 89 2.06 -8.53 16.89
C PRO A 89 2.21 -7.37 15.86
N THR A 90 2.68 -7.70 14.66
CA THR A 90 3.06 -6.77 13.59
C THR A 90 1.86 -5.99 13.07
N VAL A 91 0.73 -6.64 12.80
CA VAL A 91 -0.51 -6.00 12.31
C VAL A 91 -1.09 -5.08 13.37
N ALA A 92 -0.97 -5.42 14.66
CA ALA A 92 -1.33 -4.51 15.76
C ALA A 92 -0.41 -3.29 15.81
N ALA A 93 0.89 -3.45 15.55
CA ALA A 93 1.84 -2.35 15.49
C ALA A 93 1.50 -1.37 14.35
N ILE A 94 1.15 -1.88 13.17
CA ILE A 94 0.67 -1.09 12.03
C ILE A 94 -0.58 -0.30 12.38
N ASN A 95 -1.54 -0.94 13.07
CA ASN A 95 -2.74 -0.26 13.55
C ASN A 95 -2.41 0.84 14.58
N SER A 96 -1.50 0.56 15.53
CA SER A 96 -1.10 1.52 16.57
C SER A 96 -0.42 2.76 15.97
N ALA A 97 0.47 2.57 15.00
CA ALA A 97 1.18 3.66 14.32
C ALA A 97 0.25 4.69 13.66
N GLN A 98 -0.96 4.27 13.30
CA GLN A 98 -1.98 5.11 12.67
C GLN A 98 -3.12 5.50 13.61
N SER A 99 -3.08 4.98 14.83
CA SER A 99 -3.99 5.36 15.92
C SER A 99 -3.46 6.53 16.72
N PHE A 100 -2.17 6.82 16.56
CA PHE A 100 -1.44 7.78 17.36
C PHE A 100 -1.27 9.08 16.58
N SER A 101 -1.87 10.16 17.10
CA SER A 101 -1.64 11.56 16.74
C SER A 101 -2.58 12.24 15.75
N SER A 102 -3.02 13.43 16.15
CA SER A 102 -3.61 14.44 15.26
C SER A 102 -2.62 15.05 14.28
N ALA A 103 -1.31 14.83 14.46
CA ALA A 103 -0.26 15.32 13.57
C ALA A 103 -0.01 14.41 12.36
N MET A 104 -0.57 13.21 12.32
CA MET A 104 -0.38 12.31 11.18
C MET A 104 -1.06 12.88 9.93
N HIS A 105 -0.31 12.90 8.82
CA HIS A 105 -0.82 13.34 7.53
C HIS A 105 -1.37 12.17 6.72
N PRO A 106 -2.47 12.37 5.95
CA PRO A 106 -3.00 11.34 5.06
C PRO A 106 -2.08 11.11 3.87
N ALA A 107 -2.36 10.04 3.11
CA ALA A 107 -1.58 9.63 1.94
C ALA A 107 -0.08 9.39 2.25
N SER A 108 0.25 9.08 3.50
CA SER A 108 1.61 8.79 3.95
C SER A 108 2.02 7.36 3.64
N VAL A 109 3.31 7.05 3.77
CA VAL A 109 3.83 5.69 3.62
C VAL A 109 4.16 5.11 5.00
N VAL A 110 3.68 3.90 5.26
CA VAL A 110 3.93 3.14 6.49
C VAL A 110 4.94 2.04 6.16
N TYR A 111 6.18 2.24 6.57
CA TYR A 111 7.26 1.29 6.39
C TYR A 111 7.33 0.36 7.60
N VAL A 112 7.26 -0.93 7.37
CA VAL A 112 7.26 -1.95 8.43
C VAL A 112 8.43 -2.88 8.23
N PHE A 113 9.26 -3.03 9.26
CA PHE A 113 10.41 -3.92 9.27
C PHE A 113 10.17 -5.02 10.32
N ALA A 114 10.06 -6.26 9.84
CA ALA A 114 9.86 -7.44 10.68
C ALA A 114 10.58 -8.67 10.08
N ASP A 115 10.73 -9.72 10.89
CA ASP A 115 11.35 -11.00 10.50
C ASP A 115 10.58 -12.21 11.07
N THR A 116 9.30 -12.03 11.35
CA THR A 116 8.43 -13.05 11.95
C THR A 116 7.01 -12.99 11.40
N PRO A 117 6.26 -14.10 11.42
CA PRO A 117 4.81 -14.11 11.23
C PRO A 117 4.07 -13.27 12.29
N ASP A 118 2.79 -13.04 12.04
CA ASP A 118 1.95 -12.23 12.92
C ASP A 118 1.31 -13.05 14.05
N SER A 119 1.45 -12.60 15.30
CA SER A 119 0.82 -13.26 16.46
C SER A 119 -0.68 -12.96 16.60
N ASN A 120 -1.22 -12.00 15.83
CA ASN A 120 -2.64 -11.68 15.75
C ASN A 120 -3.31 -12.23 14.49
N GLY A 121 -2.58 -13.02 13.69
CA GLY A 121 -3.15 -13.70 12.54
C GLY A 121 -4.19 -14.72 12.98
N GLY A 122 -5.38 -14.59 12.41
CA GLY A 122 -6.49 -15.51 12.61
C GLY A 122 -7.20 -15.75 11.29
N SER A 123 -8.17 -16.67 11.32
CA SER A 123 -8.93 -17.03 10.12
C SER A 123 -9.64 -15.82 9.55
N TYR A 124 -9.67 -15.73 8.23
CA TYR A 124 -10.24 -14.60 7.51
C TYR A 124 -11.68 -14.33 7.97
N ASN A 125 -11.92 -13.11 8.44
CA ASN A 125 -13.21 -12.68 8.93
C ASN A 125 -13.49 -11.23 8.46
N PRO A 126 -14.25 -11.04 7.37
CA PRO A 126 -14.54 -9.71 6.83
C PRO A 126 -15.65 -8.96 7.57
N LYS A 127 -16.18 -9.51 8.68
CA LYS A 127 -17.29 -8.88 9.41
C LYS A 127 -16.82 -7.62 10.12
N LEU A 128 -17.57 -6.52 9.98
CA LEU A 128 -17.33 -5.29 10.75
C LEU A 128 -17.46 -5.54 12.26
N SER A 129 -18.41 -6.38 12.66
CA SER A 129 -18.67 -6.72 14.07
C SER A 129 -17.54 -7.53 14.73
N SER A 130 -16.65 -8.15 13.94
CA SER A 130 -15.53 -8.91 14.48
C SER A 130 -14.57 -8.03 15.27
N ASN A 131 -14.44 -6.75 14.89
CA ASN A 131 -13.48 -5.81 15.45
C ASN A 131 -12.07 -6.43 15.61
N SER A 132 -11.67 -7.27 14.66
CA SER A 132 -10.36 -7.91 14.65
C SER A 132 -9.26 -6.84 14.45
N VAL A 133 -8.03 -7.18 14.84
CA VAL A 133 -6.89 -6.29 14.60
C VAL A 133 -6.74 -6.04 13.09
N GLU A 134 -6.83 -7.09 12.27
CA GLU A 134 -6.83 -7.01 10.80
C GLU A 134 -7.87 -6.00 10.27
N MET A 135 -9.13 -6.11 10.71
CA MET A 135 -10.20 -5.24 10.24
C MET A 135 -9.97 -3.77 10.63
N ARG A 136 -9.52 -3.51 11.87
CA ARG A 136 -9.18 -2.15 12.30
C ARG A 136 -8.00 -1.58 11.51
N THR A 137 -6.98 -2.39 11.25
CA THR A 137 -5.82 -1.98 10.43
C THR A 137 -6.27 -1.57 9.03
N ILE A 138 -7.07 -2.40 8.36
CA ILE A 138 -7.59 -2.11 7.02
C ILE A 138 -8.39 -0.81 7.03
N GLN A 139 -9.35 -0.67 7.95
CA GLN A 139 -10.18 0.55 8.05
C GLN A 139 -9.35 1.82 8.23
N ARG A 140 -8.33 1.80 9.11
CA ARG A 140 -7.47 2.97 9.34
C ARG A 140 -6.59 3.29 8.15
N MET A 141 -5.96 2.28 7.56
CA MET A 141 -5.13 2.43 6.37
C MET A 141 -5.93 3.08 5.22
N LEU A 142 -7.17 2.62 5.01
CA LEU A 142 -8.08 3.18 3.99
C LEU A 142 -8.52 4.60 4.33
N ALA A 143 -8.90 4.86 5.59
CA ALA A 143 -9.35 6.18 6.02
C ALA A 143 -8.26 7.26 5.89
N TRP A 144 -7.01 6.93 6.25
CA TRP A 144 -5.86 7.81 6.05
C TRP A 144 -5.31 7.78 4.63
N ARG A 145 -5.74 6.81 3.82
CA ARG A 145 -5.21 6.52 2.49
C ARG A 145 -3.69 6.27 2.48
N ASN A 146 -3.18 5.75 3.58
CA ASN A 146 -1.76 5.43 3.70
C ASN A 146 -1.40 4.24 2.80
N LYS A 147 -0.13 4.15 2.40
CA LYS A 147 0.42 3.03 1.64
C LYS A 147 1.28 2.18 2.55
N LEU A 148 0.96 0.90 2.65
CA LEU A 148 1.74 -0.04 3.46
C LEU A 148 2.91 -0.58 2.64
N VAL A 149 4.11 -0.57 3.23
CA VAL A 149 5.28 -1.30 2.72
C VAL A 149 5.74 -2.22 3.84
N LEU A 150 5.42 -3.50 3.72
CA LEU A 150 5.78 -4.53 4.69
C LEU A 150 7.01 -5.29 4.19
N LEU A 151 8.13 -5.07 4.86
CA LEU A 151 9.40 -5.75 4.61
C LEU A 151 9.61 -6.86 5.63
N LEU A 152 9.60 -8.10 5.13
CA LEU A 152 9.84 -9.31 5.90
C LEU A 152 11.22 -9.86 5.55
N SER A 153 12.16 -9.76 6.49
CA SER A 153 13.51 -10.25 6.29
C SER A 153 13.69 -11.68 6.80
N GLU A 154 14.44 -12.49 6.06
CA GLU A 154 14.73 -13.88 6.43
C GLU A 154 16.18 -14.26 6.10
N THR A 155 16.59 -15.44 6.59
CA THR A 155 17.87 -16.07 6.23
C THR A 155 17.59 -17.42 5.60
N ASP A 156 18.43 -17.88 4.66
CA ASP A 156 18.26 -19.19 4.03
C ASP A 156 18.23 -20.36 5.05
N ASP A 157 18.94 -20.22 6.17
CA ASP A 157 18.99 -21.22 7.24
C ASP A 157 17.75 -21.21 8.16
N ALA A 158 16.95 -20.14 8.11
CA ALA A 158 15.75 -19.97 8.93
C ALA A 158 14.69 -19.20 8.12
N PRO A 159 14.10 -19.82 7.08
CA PRO A 159 13.07 -19.20 6.28
C PRO A 159 11.79 -19.01 7.09
N MET A 160 11.01 -18.00 6.73
CA MET A 160 9.70 -17.78 7.35
C MET A 160 8.70 -18.87 6.94
N ASP A 161 7.78 -19.22 7.84
CA ASP A 161 6.62 -20.04 7.46
C ASP A 161 5.61 -19.18 6.70
N TYR A 162 5.46 -19.48 5.40
CA TYR A 162 4.55 -18.80 4.49
C TYR A 162 3.11 -19.34 4.52
N SER A 163 2.82 -20.29 5.41
CA SER A 163 1.55 -20.99 5.50
C SER A 163 0.73 -20.58 6.72
N GLY A 164 -0.59 -20.69 6.60
CA GLY A 164 -1.52 -20.45 7.70
C GLY A 164 -1.84 -18.97 7.96
N ASP A 165 -2.74 -18.77 8.91
CA ASP A 165 -3.38 -17.48 9.18
C ASP A 165 -2.41 -16.41 9.69
N SER A 166 -1.32 -16.79 10.37
CA SER A 166 -0.28 -15.89 10.88
C SER A 166 0.49 -15.18 9.77
N TYR A 167 0.64 -15.82 8.60
CA TYR A 167 1.23 -15.19 7.43
C TYR A 167 0.16 -14.64 6.47
N ASP A 168 -0.94 -15.36 6.28
CA ASP A 168 -2.01 -14.95 5.36
C ASP A 168 -2.62 -13.59 5.72
N VAL A 169 -2.61 -13.20 6.99
CA VAL A 169 -3.05 -11.85 7.41
C VAL A 169 -2.24 -10.74 6.73
N PHE A 170 -0.95 -10.93 6.48
CA PHE A 170 -0.13 -9.95 5.75
C PHE A 170 -0.59 -9.81 4.30
N ARG A 171 -0.81 -10.94 3.62
CA ARG A 171 -1.34 -10.97 2.24
C ARG A 171 -2.67 -10.22 2.16
N ARG A 172 -3.57 -10.47 3.11
CA ARG A 172 -4.91 -9.85 3.15
C ARG A 172 -4.86 -8.35 3.41
N VAL A 173 -4.08 -7.90 4.40
CA VAL A 173 -3.93 -6.47 4.72
C VAL A 173 -3.27 -5.72 3.56
N VAL A 174 -2.24 -6.30 2.95
CA VAL A 174 -1.53 -5.69 1.81
C VAL A 174 -2.44 -5.59 0.59
N ALA A 175 -3.17 -6.66 0.23
CA ALA A 175 -4.14 -6.62 -0.85
C ALA A 175 -5.27 -5.61 -0.59
N ALA A 176 -5.77 -5.52 0.65
CA ALA A 176 -6.83 -4.58 1.03
C ALA A 176 -6.41 -3.12 1.04
N THR A 177 -5.11 -2.82 1.11
CA THR A 177 -4.60 -1.44 1.21
C THR A 177 -3.83 -1.01 -0.04
N HIS A 178 -3.76 -1.88 -1.04
CA HIS A 178 -2.84 -1.77 -2.17
C HIS A 178 -1.40 -1.45 -1.73
N GLY A 179 -0.93 -2.15 -0.69
CA GLY A 179 0.44 -2.06 -0.19
C GLY A 179 1.41 -2.97 -0.93
N ASP A 180 2.63 -3.08 -0.40
CA ASP A 180 3.66 -4.00 -0.88
C ASP A 180 4.05 -4.97 0.24
N LEU A 181 4.13 -6.25 -0.10
CA LEU A 181 4.69 -7.31 0.75
C LEU A 181 6.00 -7.76 0.13
N ILE A 182 7.11 -7.40 0.75
CA ILE A 182 8.46 -7.64 0.23
C ILE A 182 9.15 -8.61 1.18
N VAL A 183 9.29 -9.85 0.74
CA VAL A 183 10.19 -10.81 1.39
C VAL A 183 11.60 -10.55 0.88
N CYS A 184 12.59 -10.56 1.77
CA CYS A 184 13.98 -10.37 1.37
C CYS A 184 14.96 -11.15 2.23
N GLU A 185 16.06 -11.57 1.62
CA GLU A 185 17.21 -12.07 2.36
C GLU A 185 17.80 -10.93 3.21
N LYS A 186 18.17 -11.19 4.47
CA LYS A 186 18.76 -10.17 5.37
C LYS A 186 19.96 -9.45 4.74
N THR A 187 20.75 -10.14 3.92
CA THR A 187 21.88 -9.57 3.17
C THR A 187 21.47 -8.51 2.14
N ASN A 188 20.20 -8.50 1.72
CA ASN A 188 19.66 -7.60 0.70
C ASN A 188 18.81 -6.47 1.29
N VAL A 189 18.61 -6.42 2.62
CA VAL A 189 17.85 -5.35 3.30
C VAL A 189 18.44 -3.97 2.99
N ALA A 190 19.77 -3.86 3.04
CA ALA A 190 20.47 -2.62 2.73
C ALA A 190 20.17 -2.11 1.31
N ASN A 191 20.18 -3.02 0.34
CA ASN A 191 19.89 -2.71 -1.05
C ASN A 191 18.44 -2.25 -1.25
N ILE A 192 17.48 -2.85 -0.53
CA ILE A 192 16.08 -2.39 -0.58
C ILE A 192 15.97 -0.96 -0.04
N ILE A 193 16.58 -0.66 1.10
CA ILE A 193 16.51 0.67 1.71
C ILE A 193 17.13 1.74 0.79
N ASP A 194 18.26 1.43 0.14
CA ASP A 194 18.98 2.40 -0.70
C ASP A 194 18.46 2.49 -2.15
N GLN A 195 17.90 1.41 -2.71
CA GLN A 195 17.58 1.34 -4.15
C GLN A 195 16.12 1.12 -4.47
N LEU A 196 15.28 0.75 -3.50
CA LEU A 196 13.84 0.58 -3.71
C LEU A 196 13.05 1.63 -2.94
N LEU A 197 13.28 1.76 -1.64
CA LEU A 197 12.50 2.65 -0.78
C LEU A 197 12.56 4.15 -1.14
N PRO A 198 13.61 4.70 -1.77
CA PRO A 198 13.63 6.11 -2.17
C PRO A 198 12.60 6.46 -3.25
N TYR A 199 12.02 5.47 -3.94
CA TYR A 199 10.95 5.69 -4.93
C TYR A 199 9.54 5.76 -4.31
N TYR A 200 9.41 5.51 -3.02
CA TYR A 200 8.14 5.49 -2.31
C TYR A 200 7.79 6.85 -1.69
N TYR A 201 7.39 7.80 -2.52
CA TYR A 201 6.85 9.11 -2.09
C TYR A 201 5.69 9.50 -3.01
N GLN A 202 4.62 10.13 -2.50
CA GLN A 202 3.48 10.55 -3.34
C GLN A 202 2.99 9.50 -4.37
N MET A 203 2.91 8.23 -3.95
CA MET A 203 2.61 7.12 -4.86
C MET A 203 1.14 7.10 -5.25
N GLU A 204 0.87 7.29 -6.54
CA GLU A 204 -0.45 7.08 -7.13
C GLU A 204 -0.46 5.80 -7.96
N ASN A 205 -1.28 4.83 -7.54
CA ASN A 205 -1.35 3.54 -8.22
C ASN A 205 -2.05 3.71 -9.59
N MET A 206 -1.47 3.12 -10.62
CA MET A 206 -2.03 3.00 -11.97
C MET A 206 -2.51 1.56 -12.25
N ALA A 207 -1.88 0.57 -11.62
CA ALA A 207 -2.36 -0.81 -11.60
C ALA A 207 -1.97 -1.47 -10.27
N ALA A 208 -2.79 -2.39 -9.78
CA ALA A 208 -2.49 -3.16 -8.58
C ALA A 208 -3.19 -4.54 -8.67
N LEU A 209 -2.38 -5.60 -8.74
CA LEU A 209 -2.81 -6.98 -8.81
C LEU A 209 -2.15 -7.76 -7.67
N TYR A 210 -2.95 -8.54 -6.93
CA TYR A 210 -2.50 -9.30 -5.77
C TYR A 210 -2.86 -10.76 -5.89
N GLY A 211 -1.87 -11.62 -5.64
CA GLY A 211 -2.06 -13.07 -5.66
C GLY A 211 -2.45 -13.62 -7.05
N VAL A 212 -1.91 -13.02 -8.12
CA VAL A 212 -2.14 -13.51 -9.49
C VAL A 212 -1.25 -14.71 -9.78
N ASN A 213 -1.74 -15.67 -10.57
CA ASN A 213 -0.95 -16.82 -11.03
C ASN A 213 -0.44 -16.57 -12.46
N PRO A 214 0.86 -16.27 -12.63
CA PRO A 214 1.46 -15.96 -13.93
C PRO A 214 1.61 -17.17 -14.89
N GLU A 215 1.11 -18.36 -14.56
CA GLU A 215 0.93 -19.46 -15.52
C GLU A 215 0.00 -19.10 -16.68
N GLN A 216 -0.89 -18.11 -16.49
CA GLN A 216 -1.87 -17.68 -17.49
C GLN A 216 -1.44 -16.44 -18.30
N GLU A 217 -0.19 -16.00 -18.16
CA GLU A 217 0.31 -14.69 -18.64
C GLU A 217 -0.50 -13.51 -18.10
N VAL A 218 0.14 -12.66 -17.30
CA VAL A 218 -0.51 -11.44 -16.78
C VAL A 218 -0.06 -10.26 -17.63
N VAL A 219 -0.97 -9.73 -18.45
CA VAL A 219 -0.71 -8.56 -19.30
C VAL A 219 -1.24 -7.30 -18.63
N LEU A 220 -0.42 -6.25 -18.61
CA LEU A 220 -0.74 -4.96 -18.00
C LEU A 220 -0.38 -3.83 -18.95
N ASN A 221 -1.36 -2.97 -19.23
CA ASN A 221 -1.12 -1.69 -19.89
C ASN A 221 -0.46 -0.72 -18.92
N ILE A 222 0.53 0.00 -19.41
CA ILE A 222 1.22 1.04 -18.65
C ILE A 222 0.54 2.38 -18.92
N GLU A 223 0.00 2.97 -17.86
CA GLU A 223 -0.71 4.24 -17.91
C GLU A 223 0.00 5.27 -17.03
N ALA A 224 -0.12 6.54 -17.42
CA ALA A 224 0.41 7.69 -16.69
C ALA A 224 -0.36 8.97 -17.07
N ASP A 225 -0.14 10.08 -16.35
CA ASP A 225 -0.82 11.35 -16.67
C ASP A 225 -0.32 11.94 -18.00
N TYR A 226 0.92 11.64 -18.39
CA TYR A 226 1.52 12.01 -19.66
C TYR A 226 2.54 10.95 -20.11
N PRO A 227 2.77 10.76 -21.43
CA PRO A 227 3.52 9.61 -21.92
C PRO A 227 4.99 9.52 -21.46
N SER A 228 5.62 10.67 -21.23
CA SER A 228 7.01 10.77 -20.77
C SER A 228 7.16 10.72 -19.25
N GLN A 229 6.07 10.56 -18.49
CA GLN A 229 6.12 10.45 -17.04
C GLN A 229 6.81 9.14 -16.64
N VAL A 230 7.64 9.21 -15.61
CA VAL A 230 8.27 8.03 -15.05
C VAL A 230 7.20 7.17 -14.38
N VAL A 231 7.18 5.90 -14.75
CA VAL A 231 6.33 4.86 -14.18
C VAL A 231 7.23 3.81 -13.51
N TYR A 232 6.80 3.38 -12.33
CA TYR A 232 7.45 2.35 -11.54
C TYR A 232 6.59 1.10 -11.52
N ILE A 233 7.20 -0.05 -11.77
CA ILE A 233 6.54 -1.35 -11.79
C ILE A 233 7.28 -2.26 -10.82
N LEU A 234 6.63 -2.58 -9.69
CA LEU A 234 7.14 -3.52 -8.72
C LEU A 234 6.42 -4.86 -8.85
N ILE A 235 7.21 -5.91 -8.90
CA ILE A 235 6.72 -7.28 -8.85
C ILE A 235 7.34 -7.94 -7.64
N THR A 236 6.49 -8.56 -6.80
CA THR A 236 6.91 -9.29 -5.61
C THR A 236 6.40 -10.71 -5.63
N SER A 237 7.18 -11.61 -5.02
CA SER A 237 6.91 -13.02 -4.81
C SER A 237 7.45 -13.40 -3.43
N GLU A 238 6.83 -14.34 -2.73
CA GLU A 238 7.16 -14.60 -1.32
C GLU A 238 8.01 -15.86 -1.14
N ASN A 239 7.70 -16.92 -1.88
CA ASN A 239 8.30 -18.25 -1.69
C ASN A 239 9.04 -18.76 -2.93
N ALA A 240 9.22 -17.91 -3.93
CA ALA A 240 9.88 -18.26 -5.18
C ALA A 240 10.55 -17.04 -5.80
N ALA A 241 11.53 -17.30 -6.65
CA ALA A 241 12.16 -16.24 -7.43
C ALA A 241 11.12 -15.46 -8.25
N VAL A 242 11.24 -14.13 -8.27
CA VAL A 242 10.36 -13.26 -9.04
C VAL A 242 10.39 -13.62 -10.54
N PRO A 243 9.22 -13.69 -11.21
CA PRO A 243 9.16 -14.12 -12.61
C PRO A 243 9.85 -13.17 -13.60
N GLY A 244 9.94 -13.66 -14.84
CA GLY A 244 10.34 -12.85 -15.98
C GLY A 244 9.28 -11.80 -16.32
N VAL A 245 9.73 -10.69 -16.89
CA VAL A 245 8.87 -9.63 -17.42
C VAL A 245 9.31 -9.39 -18.85
N LEU A 246 8.36 -9.24 -19.75
CA LEU A 246 8.59 -8.84 -21.13
C LEU A 246 7.83 -7.55 -21.40
N ASP A 247 8.37 -6.71 -22.25
CA ASP A 247 7.69 -5.53 -22.79
C ASP A 247 6.81 -5.90 -24.00
N GLN A 248 6.17 -4.90 -24.61
CA GLN A 248 5.33 -5.05 -25.79
C GLN A 248 6.04 -5.67 -27.02
N ASN A 249 7.37 -5.69 -27.04
CA ASN A 249 8.19 -6.27 -28.10
C ASN A 249 8.76 -7.65 -27.74
N GLY A 250 8.39 -8.21 -26.58
CA GLY A 250 8.93 -9.47 -26.08
C GLY A 250 10.36 -9.34 -25.54
N ILE A 251 10.83 -8.13 -25.22
CA ILE A 251 12.17 -7.87 -24.69
C ILE A 251 12.07 -7.71 -23.17
N GLN A 252 13.05 -8.25 -22.44
CA GLN A 252 13.11 -8.06 -20.99
C GLN A 252 13.51 -6.61 -20.66
N PRO A 253 12.63 -5.82 -20.00
CA PRO A 253 12.98 -4.47 -19.59
C PRO A 253 14.09 -4.49 -18.54
N ARG A 254 14.92 -3.45 -18.55
CA ARG A 254 15.99 -3.28 -17.56
C ARG A 254 15.38 -3.10 -16.17
N ALA A 255 15.80 -3.93 -15.22
CA ALA A 255 15.49 -3.71 -13.81
C ALA A 255 16.27 -2.51 -13.28
N GLU A 256 15.58 -1.65 -12.55
CA GLU A 256 16.18 -0.55 -11.78
C GLU A 256 16.90 -1.12 -10.56
N THR A 257 16.21 -2.01 -9.84
CA THR A 257 16.77 -2.84 -8.77
C THR A 257 16.02 -4.16 -8.70
N SER A 258 16.66 -5.19 -8.15
CA SER A 258 16.06 -6.52 -8.02
C SER A 258 16.72 -7.32 -6.91
N GLY A 259 15.94 -8.22 -6.32
CA GLY A 259 16.42 -9.31 -5.47
C GLY A 259 15.82 -10.64 -5.92
N LYS A 260 16.03 -11.69 -5.13
CA LYS A 260 15.42 -13.01 -5.36
C LYS A 260 13.90 -12.90 -5.48
N TYR A 261 13.27 -12.17 -4.56
CA TYR A 261 11.82 -12.14 -4.35
C TYR A 261 11.13 -10.89 -4.92
N PHE A 262 11.88 -9.92 -5.45
CA PHE A 262 11.29 -8.70 -5.99
C PHE A 262 12.06 -8.17 -7.20
N LYS A 263 11.37 -7.39 -8.03
CA LYS A 263 11.94 -6.67 -9.17
C LYS A 263 11.24 -5.34 -9.33
N LEU A 264 12.02 -4.27 -9.39
CA LEU A 264 11.56 -2.94 -9.74
C LEU A 264 12.02 -2.60 -11.16
N ILE A 265 11.08 -2.18 -12.00
CA ILE A 265 11.34 -1.63 -13.32
C ILE A 265 10.95 -0.16 -13.31
N ARG A 266 11.79 0.67 -13.92
CA ARG A 266 11.57 2.09 -14.12
C ARG A 266 11.49 2.37 -15.61
N THR A 267 10.36 2.91 -16.07
CA THR A 267 10.10 3.15 -17.51
C THR A 267 9.23 4.39 -17.71
N THR A 268 8.80 4.64 -18.95
CA THR A 268 7.78 5.63 -19.34
C THR A 268 6.80 4.95 -20.31
N VAL A 269 5.61 5.52 -20.49
CA VAL A 269 4.62 4.98 -21.43
C VAL A 269 5.17 5.01 -22.87
N ASP A 270 5.92 6.05 -23.22
CA ASP A 270 6.59 6.17 -24.54
C ASP A 270 7.57 5.03 -24.84
N ALA A 271 8.20 4.47 -23.80
CA ALA A 271 9.17 3.39 -23.95
C ALA A 271 8.52 2.00 -23.82
N THR A 272 7.59 1.87 -22.87
CA THR A 272 6.91 0.62 -22.55
C THR A 272 5.43 0.90 -22.34
N SER A 273 4.62 0.57 -23.34
CA SER A 273 3.16 0.75 -23.27
C SER A 273 2.46 -0.42 -22.58
N GLU A 274 3.11 -1.59 -22.55
CA GLU A 274 2.56 -2.84 -22.02
C GLU A 274 3.69 -3.67 -21.44
N ILE A 275 3.40 -4.41 -20.36
CA ILE A 275 4.25 -5.50 -19.89
C ILE A 275 3.47 -6.80 -19.80
N SER A 276 4.15 -7.92 -20.01
CA SER A 276 3.65 -9.24 -19.65
C SER A 276 4.52 -9.89 -18.59
N VAL A 277 3.87 -10.38 -17.53
CA VAL A 277 4.50 -11.12 -16.44
C VAL A 277 4.27 -12.60 -16.69
N THR A 278 5.36 -13.31 -16.95
CA THR A 278 5.32 -14.74 -17.31
C THR A 278 6.12 -15.55 -16.31
N SER A 279 5.49 -16.60 -15.76
CA SER A 279 6.18 -17.53 -14.87
C SER A 279 6.20 -18.92 -15.45
N LYS A 280 7.37 -19.57 -15.34
CA LYS A 280 7.52 -21.01 -15.58
C LYS A 280 7.20 -21.85 -14.35
N LYS A 281 6.88 -21.22 -13.22
CA LYS A 281 6.61 -21.87 -11.92
C LYS A 281 5.28 -21.37 -11.34
N SER A 282 4.62 -22.23 -10.57
CA SER A 282 3.32 -22.01 -9.91
C SER A 282 3.37 -21.05 -8.70
N SER A 283 4.21 -20.01 -8.75
CA SER A 283 4.32 -19.02 -7.68
C SER A 283 3.39 -17.84 -7.93
N SER A 284 2.54 -17.54 -6.95
CA SER A 284 1.70 -16.37 -6.98
C SER A 284 2.53 -15.10 -6.81
N VAL A 285 2.16 -14.03 -7.53
CA VAL A 285 2.88 -12.75 -7.47
C VAL A 285 1.92 -11.59 -7.24
N ASN A 286 2.47 -10.50 -6.71
CA ASN A 286 1.80 -9.21 -6.71
C ASN A 286 2.49 -8.29 -7.72
N VAL A 287 1.70 -7.52 -8.47
CA VAL A 287 2.19 -6.53 -9.43
C VAL A 287 1.57 -5.20 -9.10
N ARG A 288 2.41 -4.19 -8.83
CA ARG A 288 1.96 -2.84 -8.54
C ARG A 288 2.66 -1.87 -9.47
N VAL A 289 1.88 -1.02 -10.11
CA VAL A 289 2.35 0.04 -11.01
C VAL A 289 1.93 1.38 -10.41
N TRP A 290 2.87 2.32 -10.30
CA TRP A 290 2.57 3.66 -9.81
C TRP A 290 3.39 4.74 -10.51
N ILE A 291 2.89 5.96 -10.38
CA ILE A 291 3.60 7.20 -10.66
C ILE A 291 3.77 7.98 -9.35
N ASN A 292 4.75 8.87 -9.29
CA ASN A 292 4.86 9.84 -8.20
C ASN A 292 4.12 11.11 -8.63
N SER A 293 3.07 11.48 -7.90
CA SER A 293 2.23 12.64 -8.20
C SER A 293 1.63 13.25 -6.94
N ALA A 294 1.73 14.57 -6.81
CA ALA A 294 1.04 15.32 -5.76
C ALA A 294 -0.49 15.35 -5.95
N PHE A 295 -0.99 14.93 -7.12
CA PHE A 295 -2.41 14.98 -7.46
C PHE A 295 -3.08 13.62 -7.25
N THR A 296 -4.19 13.64 -6.54
CA THR A 296 -4.64 12.46 -5.81
C THR A 296 -6.15 12.44 -5.60
N VAL A 297 -6.74 11.29 -5.26
CA VAL A 297 -8.22 11.14 -5.16
C VAL A 297 -8.68 10.34 -3.95
N PHE A 298 -9.70 10.81 -3.25
CA PHE A 298 -10.29 10.11 -2.11
C PHE A 298 -11.67 9.64 -2.47
N LEU A 299 -12.00 8.42 -2.09
CA LEU A 299 -13.33 7.82 -2.25
C LEU A 299 -13.92 7.52 -0.88
N ALA A 300 -15.22 7.70 -0.74
CA ALA A 300 -15.95 7.34 0.47
C ALA A 300 -17.31 6.75 0.12
N SER A 301 -17.72 5.74 0.89
CA SER A 301 -18.98 5.01 0.74
C SER A 301 -20.02 5.50 1.75
N ASN A 302 -21.24 5.71 1.29
CA ASN A 302 -22.34 6.28 2.08
C ASN A 302 -23.68 5.59 1.77
N PRO A 303 -24.50 5.27 2.79
CA PRO A 303 -25.87 4.78 2.55
C PRO A 303 -26.82 5.87 2.08
N ASP A 304 -26.49 7.15 2.34
CA ASP A 304 -27.30 8.32 2.01
C ASP A 304 -26.48 9.28 1.14
N PRO A 305 -26.98 9.68 -0.05
CA PRO A 305 -26.27 10.57 -0.97
C PRO A 305 -26.07 12.00 -0.45
N THR A 306 -26.73 12.38 0.66
CA THR A 306 -26.58 13.68 1.32
C THR A 306 -25.41 13.75 2.30
N VAL A 307 -24.83 12.61 2.70
CA VAL A 307 -23.68 12.56 3.61
C VAL A 307 -22.42 13.02 2.88
N ASP A 308 -21.73 14.04 3.38
CA ASP A 308 -20.50 14.58 2.78
C ASP A 308 -19.33 13.60 2.88
N VAL A 309 -18.80 13.42 4.09
CA VAL A 309 -17.69 12.51 4.35
C VAL A 309 -18.24 11.17 4.84
N GLY A 310 -17.99 10.12 4.07
CA GLY A 310 -18.48 8.78 4.34
C GLY A 310 -17.48 7.83 4.98
N SER A 311 -17.84 6.54 4.94
CA SER A 311 -16.97 5.45 5.37
C SER A 311 -15.90 5.16 4.32
N ALA A 312 -14.67 4.87 4.75
CA ALA A 312 -13.62 4.37 3.88
C ALA A 312 -13.83 2.90 3.44
N VAL A 313 -14.82 2.23 4.05
CA VAL A 313 -15.18 0.84 3.80
C VAL A 313 -16.63 0.75 3.33
N SER A 314 -16.86 -0.03 2.28
CA SER A 314 -18.21 -0.39 1.82
C SER A 314 -18.77 -1.54 2.65
N THR A 315 -20.10 -1.69 2.70
CA THR A 315 -20.74 -2.81 3.40
C THR A 315 -21.49 -3.67 2.40
N SER A 316 -21.30 -4.99 2.42
CA SER A 316 -22.06 -5.91 1.58
C SER A 316 -23.54 -5.89 1.96
N GLU A 317 -24.40 -6.26 1.01
CA GLU A 317 -25.86 -6.35 1.16
C GLU A 317 -26.56 -5.00 1.40
N LEU A 318 -25.81 -3.90 1.51
CA LEU A 318 -26.33 -2.54 1.58
C LEU A 318 -25.95 -1.78 0.29
N SER A 319 -26.94 -1.18 -0.35
CA SER A 319 -26.70 -0.26 -1.46
C SER A 319 -26.05 1.02 -0.92
N SER A 320 -24.79 1.25 -1.26
CA SER A 320 -24.04 2.46 -0.88
C SER A 320 -23.68 3.30 -2.11
N TYR A 321 -23.90 4.60 -2.01
CA TYR A 321 -23.35 5.59 -2.93
C TYR A 321 -21.86 5.74 -2.68
N THR A 322 -21.11 6.03 -3.74
CA THR A 322 -19.71 6.43 -3.62
C THR A 322 -19.62 7.92 -3.87
N THR A 323 -18.84 8.61 -3.06
CA THR A 323 -18.50 10.03 -3.23
C THR A 323 -17.01 10.17 -3.46
N ALA A 324 -16.59 11.19 -4.21
CA ALA A 324 -15.18 11.42 -4.52
C ALA A 324 -14.74 12.86 -4.28
N TYR A 325 -13.52 13.01 -3.77
CA TYR A 325 -12.75 14.25 -3.72
C TYR A 325 -11.52 14.09 -4.60
N ILE A 326 -11.28 15.04 -5.49
CA ILE A 326 -10.19 15.02 -6.47
C ILE A 326 -9.30 16.24 -6.17
N ALA A 327 -8.07 16.00 -5.74
CA ALA A 327 -7.14 17.03 -5.28
C ALA A 327 -6.06 17.30 -6.34
N GLY A 328 -5.79 18.59 -6.58
CA GLY A 328 -4.73 19.04 -7.48
C GLY A 328 -5.12 19.17 -8.96
N PHE A 329 -6.33 18.74 -9.34
CA PHE A 329 -6.86 18.88 -10.69
C PHE A 329 -7.88 20.01 -10.80
N THR A 330 -7.94 20.67 -11.95
CA THR A 330 -8.86 21.79 -12.25
C THR A 330 -9.78 21.44 -13.40
N SER A 331 -11.00 21.98 -13.41
CA SER A 331 -11.97 21.76 -14.50
C SER A 331 -12.30 20.29 -14.74
N VAL A 332 -12.47 19.55 -13.65
CA VAL A 332 -12.76 18.11 -13.69
C VAL A 332 -14.14 17.85 -14.30
N SER A 333 -14.20 16.92 -15.24
CA SER A 333 -15.45 16.47 -15.87
C SER A 333 -15.38 14.99 -16.27
N GLN A 334 -16.48 14.43 -16.79
CA GLN A 334 -16.55 13.06 -17.32
C GLN A 334 -15.99 11.99 -16.38
N ILE A 335 -16.44 12.01 -15.13
CA ILE A 335 -15.90 11.14 -14.10
C ILE A 335 -16.52 9.74 -14.21
N LYS A 336 -15.67 8.73 -14.24
CA LYS A 336 -16.03 7.32 -14.33
C LYS A 336 -15.33 6.55 -13.22
N LEU A 337 -16.08 5.72 -12.51
CA LEU A 337 -15.59 4.80 -11.51
C LEU A 337 -15.76 3.37 -12.03
N VAL A 338 -14.67 2.61 -12.02
CA VAL A 338 -14.65 1.18 -12.35
C VAL A 338 -14.19 0.40 -11.14
N THR A 339 -14.89 -0.68 -10.79
CA THR A 339 -14.50 -1.55 -9.68
C THR A 339 -14.35 -2.99 -10.12
N TYR A 340 -13.30 -3.67 -9.65
CA TYR A 340 -12.99 -5.06 -9.97
C TYR A 340 -12.20 -5.73 -8.83
N ASP A 341 -12.11 -7.06 -8.83
CA ASP A 341 -11.35 -7.79 -7.80
C ASP A 341 -9.83 -7.53 -7.89
N THR A 342 -9.10 -7.84 -6.81
CA THR A 342 -7.65 -7.61 -6.74
C THR A 342 -6.82 -8.49 -7.68
N LYS A 343 -7.43 -9.43 -8.39
CA LYS A 343 -6.78 -10.28 -9.40
C LYS A 343 -7.16 -9.89 -10.82
N ALA A 344 -8.02 -8.88 -10.99
CA ALA A 344 -8.67 -8.50 -12.25
C ALA A 344 -9.36 -9.67 -12.97
N GLN A 345 -9.92 -10.64 -12.24
CA GLN A 345 -10.59 -11.81 -12.82
C GLN A 345 -12.11 -11.63 -12.96
N SER A 346 -12.71 -10.80 -12.11
CA SER A 346 -14.14 -10.47 -12.13
C SER A 346 -14.49 -9.49 -13.25
N ALA A 347 -15.70 -9.60 -13.79
CA ALA A 347 -16.25 -8.59 -14.68
C ALA A 347 -16.32 -7.23 -13.97
N PRO A 348 -15.76 -6.16 -14.57
CA PRO A 348 -15.73 -4.86 -13.93
C PRO A 348 -17.12 -4.25 -13.84
N GLN A 349 -17.40 -3.60 -12.72
CA GLN A 349 -18.58 -2.77 -12.57
C GLN A 349 -18.23 -1.32 -12.90
N VAL A 350 -19.05 -0.66 -13.72
CA VAL A 350 -18.83 0.71 -14.19
C VAL A 350 -19.94 1.62 -13.70
N LEU A 351 -19.58 2.76 -13.12
CA LEU A 351 -20.47 3.82 -12.67
C LEU A 351 -20.01 5.16 -13.24
N ASN A 352 -20.94 5.97 -13.74
CA ASN A 352 -20.64 7.32 -14.21
C ASN A 352 -21.04 8.34 -13.13
N GLY A 353 -20.11 9.23 -12.78
CA GLY A 353 -20.28 10.31 -11.81
C GLY A 353 -20.94 11.51 -12.48
N ASN A 354 -22.25 11.40 -12.75
CA ASN A 354 -23.01 12.45 -13.43
C ASN A 354 -23.65 13.46 -12.48
N MET A 355 -23.44 13.30 -11.17
CA MET A 355 -24.07 14.09 -10.13
C MET A 355 -23.00 14.91 -9.42
N THR A 356 -23.13 16.22 -9.49
CA THR A 356 -22.34 17.16 -8.69
C THR A 356 -23.16 17.56 -7.47
N ARG A 357 -22.51 17.60 -6.31
CA ARG A 357 -23.07 18.10 -5.06
C ARG A 357 -22.82 19.60 -4.95
N GLY A 358 -23.49 20.24 -4.00
CA GLY A 358 -23.32 21.68 -3.75
C GLY A 358 -21.85 22.04 -3.52
N ALA A 359 -21.47 23.27 -3.90
CA ALA A 359 -20.07 23.74 -3.88
C ALA A 359 -19.41 23.72 -2.48
N GLU A 360 -20.18 23.57 -1.41
CA GLU A 360 -19.70 23.49 -0.02
C GLU A 360 -19.36 22.05 0.43
N CYS A 361 -19.63 21.02 -0.38
CA CYS A 361 -19.32 19.64 -0.03
C CYS A 361 -17.82 19.35 -0.21
N THR A 362 -17.22 18.69 0.79
CA THR A 362 -15.84 18.18 0.75
C THR A 362 -15.66 17.16 -0.37
N TYR A 363 -16.65 16.30 -0.59
CA TYR A 363 -16.67 15.30 -1.67
C TYR A 363 -17.72 15.71 -2.72
N PRO A 364 -17.37 16.57 -3.69
CA PRO A 364 -18.33 17.20 -4.59
C PRO A 364 -18.89 16.25 -5.66
N TYR A 365 -18.26 15.10 -5.90
CA TYR A 365 -18.69 14.15 -6.93
C TYR A 365 -19.39 12.95 -6.29
N ILE A 366 -20.49 12.50 -6.89
CA ILE A 366 -21.23 11.33 -6.42
C ILE A 366 -21.57 10.37 -7.56
N PHE A 367 -21.47 9.08 -7.25
CA PHE A 367 -21.80 7.97 -8.13
C PHE A 367 -23.10 7.33 -7.67
N PRO A 368 -23.95 6.86 -8.60
CA PRO A 368 -25.14 6.12 -8.24
C PRO A 368 -24.77 4.84 -7.48
N ALA A 369 -25.66 4.39 -6.60
CA ALA A 369 -25.48 3.13 -5.90
C ALA A 369 -25.35 1.97 -6.91
N PRO A 370 -24.43 1.02 -6.67
CA PRO A 370 -24.20 -0.11 -7.56
C PRO A 370 -25.42 -1.02 -7.62
N GLN A 371 -25.73 -1.58 -8.80
CA GLN A 371 -26.85 -2.53 -8.96
C GLN A 371 -26.62 -3.86 -8.24
N LYS A 372 -25.35 -4.26 -8.07
CA LYS A 372 -24.95 -5.45 -7.33
C LYS A 372 -24.19 -5.02 -6.09
N SER A 373 -24.44 -5.70 -4.97
CA SER A 373 -23.61 -5.55 -3.77
C SER A 373 -22.16 -5.91 -4.10
N CYS A 374 -21.21 -5.23 -3.43
CA CYS A 374 -19.84 -5.67 -3.43
C CYS A 374 -19.71 -7.05 -2.75
N ALA A 375 -18.73 -7.85 -3.21
CA ALA A 375 -18.37 -9.11 -2.58
C ALA A 375 -17.48 -8.83 -1.36
N PRO A 376 -17.67 -9.51 -0.21
CA PRO A 376 -16.86 -9.27 0.98
C PRO A 376 -15.35 -9.48 0.72
N GLY A 377 -14.55 -8.49 1.10
CA GLY A 377 -13.09 -8.49 0.94
C GLY A 377 -12.56 -7.31 0.14
N PRO A 378 -11.26 -7.37 -0.23
CA PRO A 378 -10.60 -6.29 -0.93
C PRO A 378 -11.02 -6.23 -2.40
N PHE A 379 -11.06 -5.02 -2.95
CA PHE A 379 -11.32 -4.77 -4.36
C PHE A 379 -10.60 -3.50 -4.81
N VAL A 380 -10.50 -3.31 -6.12
CA VAL A 380 -9.84 -2.17 -6.75
C VAL A 380 -10.89 -1.16 -7.19
N GLN A 381 -10.61 0.13 -6.98
CA GLN A 381 -11.42 1.25 -7.47
C GLN A 381 -10.58 2.11 -8.42
N GLN A 382 -10.85 2.05 -9.70
CA GLN A 382 -10.23 2.88 -10.72
C GLN A 382 -11.12 4.08 -11.03
N LEU A 383 -10.61 5.28 -10.77
CA LEU A 383 -11.25 6.53 -11.12
C LEU A 383 -10.59 7.10 -12.37
N THR A 384 -11.39 7.41 -13.39
CA THR A 384 -10.96 8.09 -14.62
C THR A 384 -11.78 9.37 -14.76
N PHE A 385 -11.14 10.48 -15.12
CA PHE A 385 -11.80 11.76 -15.32
C PHE A 385 -11.03 12.61 -16.31
N THR A 386 -11.69 13.62 -16.88
CA THR A 386 -11.04 14.62 -17.74
C THR A 386 -10.66 15.84 -16.92
N SER A 387 -9.45 16.36 -17.12
CA SER A 387 -8.95 17.59 -16.49
C SER A 387 -8.17 18.39 -17.52
N GLY A 388 -8.82 19.36 -18.18
CA GLY A 388 -8.23 20.07 -19.32
C GLY A 388 -8.05 19.12 -20.52
N GLU A 389 -6.83 18.98 -21.02
CA GLU A 389 -6.50 18.13 -22.18
C GLU A 389 -6.08 16.70 -21.80
N ILE A 390 -5.92 16.41 -20.51
CA ILE A 390 -5.51 15.08 -20.02
C ILE A 390 -6.70 14.30 -19.47
N THR A 391 -6.55 12.97 -19.45
CA THR A 391 -7.50 12.04 -18.84
C THR A 391 -6.79 11.23 -17.75
N PRO A 392 -6.61 11.78 -16.54
CA PRO A 392 -5.94 11.07 -15.45
C PRO A 392 -6.68 9.80 -15.03
N ILE A 393 -5.89 8.84 -14.55
CA ILE A 393 -6.38 7.60 -13.95
C ILE A 393 -5.78 7.48 -12.56
N ARG A 394 -6.59 7.07 -11.58
CA ARG A 394 -6.15 6.83 -10.21
C ARG A 394 -6.78 5.55 -9.66
N LEU A 395 -5.95 4.63 -9.16
CA LEU A 395 -6.40 3.45 -8.43
C LEU A 395 -6.39 3.70 -6.91
N VAL A 396 -7.53 3.48 -6.28
CA VAL A 396 -7.72 3.52 -4.83
C VAL A 396 -8.09 2.12 -4.33
N PRO A 397 -7.53 1.67 -3.20
CA PRO A 397 -8.00 0.44 -2.57
C PRO A 397 -9.43 0.59 -2.05
N GLY A 398 -10.24 -0.43 -2.26
CA GLY A 398 -11.56 -0.59 -1.67
C GLY A 398 -11.61 -1.84 -0.80
N PHE A 399 -12.42 -1.80 0.25
CA PHE A 399 -12.75 -2.99 1.04
C PHE A 399 -14.25 -3.05 1.27
N CYS A 400 -14.83 -4.22 1.04
CA CYS A 400 -16.23 -4.51 1.27
C CYS A 400 -16.34 -5.38 2.51
N ALA A 401 -16.85 -4.84 3.61
CA ALA A 401 -17.02 -5.58 4.83
C ALA A 401 -18.39 -6.26 4.88
N GLN A 402 -18.48 -7.39 5.57
CA GLN A 402 -19.74 -8.08 5.79
C GLN A 402 -20.49 -7.43 6.97
N PRO A 403 -21.81 -7.18 6.86
CA PRO A 403 -22.62 -6.81 8.02
C PRO A 403 -22.59 -7.95 9.06
N GLY A 404 -22.67 -7.57 10.34
CA GLY A 404 -22.38 -8.44 11.48
C GLY A 404 -23.26 -9.66 11.62
#